data_AF-A0A2V8HXP3-F1
#
_entry.id   AF-A0A2V8HXP3-F1
#
_cell.length_a   1.000
_cell.length_b   1.000
_cell.length_c   1.000
_cell.angle_alpha   90.00
_cell.angle_beta   90.00
_cell.angle_gamma   90.00
#
_symmetry.space_group_name_H-M   'P 1'
#
loop_
_entity.id
_entity.type
_entity.pdbx_description
1 polymer ?
#
loop_
_entity_poly.entity_id
_entity_poly.type
_entity_poly.pdbx_seq_one_letter_code
_entity_poly.pdbx_strand_id
1 'polypeptide(L)'
;MFLVMGVTGSDAQTRGDDPLSNSRIRFGPLGLTPSVTLGNLGIDSNVFNSTDEPKEDLTATLSPALDSRFRAGPTRLTVQSTADFVYFRRYQSERSIDRGIFGRYEWRMARVTPWVEGSISHTRQRSGYEIDARASRELQQREIGVDVAVRPKTRVSLSARRHDARR
;
A
#
# COMPACT_ATOMS: atom_id res chain seq x y z
N MET A 1 -17.97 -10.54 -1.98
CA MET A 1 -17.27 -11.13 -0.83
C MET A 1 -16.71 -12.45 -1.28
N PHE A 2 -15.40 -12.65 -1.18
CA PHE A 2 -14.76 -13.90 -1.59
C PHE A 2 -14.12 -14.56 -0.37
N LEU A 3 -14.37 -15.86 -0.22
CA LEU A 3 -13.71 -16.72 0.76
C LEU A 3 -12.49 -17.33 0.09
N VAL A 4 -11.34 -17.24 0.73
CA VAL A 4 -10.10 -17.84 0.22
C VAL A 4 -9.55 -18.77 1.30
N MET A 5 -9.20 -19.99 0.87
CA MET A 5 -8.49 -20.96 1.70
C MET A 5 -7.16 -21.25 1.02
N GLY A 6 -6.06 -21.06 1.75
CA GLY A 6 -4.71 -21.24 1.23
C GLY A 6 -3.85 -22.07 2.17
N VAL A 7 -2.99 -22.92 1.59
CA VAL A 7 -1.92 -23.61 2.29
C VAL A 7 -0.61 -23.03 1.79
N THR A 8 0.11 -22.31 2.66
CA THR A 8 1.44 -21.80 2.33
C THR A 8 2.48 -22.69 3.00
N GLY A 9 3.29 -23.38 2.20
CA GLY A 9 4.57 -23.92 2.66
C GLY A 9 5.55 -22.76 2.79
N SER A 10 5.92 -22.39 4.02
CA SER A 10 6.96 -21.39 4.24
C SER A 10 8.28 -22.12 4.43
N ASP A 11 9.20 -21.96 3.49
CA ASP A 11 10.61 -21.99 3.88
C ASP A 11 10.81 -20.90 4.94
N ALA A 12 11.49 -21.30 6.01
CA ALA A 12 11.44 -20.63 7.29
C ALA A 12 11.91 -19.17 7.20
N GLN A 13 10.97 -18.22 7.14
CA GLN A 13 11.23 -16.88 7.63
C GLN A 13 11.04 -16.90 9.14
N THR A 14 12.17 -16.71 9.80
CA THR A 14 12.49 -16.81 11.21
C THR A 14 11.34 -16.45 12.16
N ARG A 15 10.99 -17.41 13.00
CA ARG A 15 10.26 -17.20 14.26
C ARG A 15 11.17 -16.36 15.17
N GLY A 16 11.20 -15.04 14.97
CA GLY A 16 12.10 -14.18 15.74
C GLY A 16 12.36 -12.77 15.25
N ASP A 17 11.87 -12.33 14.08
CA ASP A 17 12.11 -10.93 13.70
C ASP A 17 11.22 -9.99 14.51
N ASP A 18 11.88 -9.20 15.36
CA ASP A 18 11.32 -8.01 15.94
C ASP A 18 10.83 -7.12 14.79
N PRO A 19 9.52 -6.82 14.67
CA PRO A 19 9.01 -6.06 13.54
C PRO A 19 9.64 -4.67 13.46
N LEU A 20 10.17 -4.17 14.59
CA LEU A 20 10.82 -2.88 14.74
C LEU A 20 12.32 -2.91 14.36
N SER A 21 12.92 -4.07 14.09
CA SER A 21 14.38 -4.19 13.86
C SER A 21 14.85 -3.35 12.67
N ASN A 22 14.01 -3.26 11.63
CA ASN A 22 14.29 -2.51 10.41
C ASN A 22 13.72 -1.07 10.45
N SER A 23 13.22 -0.61 11.60
CA SER A 23 12.70 0.75 11.74
C SER A 23 13.84 1.76 11.86
N ARG A 24 13.82 2.82 11.03
CA ARG A 24 14.83 3.88 11.05
C ARG A 24 14.80 4.69 12.35
N ILE A 25 13.60 4.90 12.88
CA ILE A 25 13.34 5.64 14.11
C ILE A 25 12.56 4.70 15.04
N ARG A 26 12.95 4.66 16.32
CA ARG A 26 12.29 3.79 17.32
C ARG A 26 11.96 4.59 18.58
N PHE A 27 10.72 4.47 19.02
CA PHE A 27 10.20 5.04 20.24
C PHE A 27 9.42 3.96 20.99
N GLY A 28 10.14 3.20 21.84
CA GLY A 28 9.57 2.09 22.60
C GLY A 28 8.91 1.04 21.67
N PRO A 29 7.60 0.77 21.82
CA PRO A 29 6.89 -0.21 21.00
C PRO A 29 6.60 0.26 19.57
N LEU A 30 6.90 1.51 19.23
CA LEU A 30 6.66 2.11 17.91
C LEU A 30 7.98 2.24 17.13
N GLY A 31 7.97 1.83 15.87
CA GLY A 31 9.04 2.02 14.91
C GLY A 31 8.51 2.71 13.67
N LEU A 32 9.26 3.68 13.16
CA LEU A 32 8.92 4.49 11.99
C LEU A 32 10.06 4.45 10.97
N THR A 33 9.70 4.30 9.70
CA THR A 33 10.63 4.34 8.57
C THR A 33 10.07 5.29 7.52
N PRO A 34 10.42 6.59 7.59
CA PRO A 34 10.09 7.54 6.54
C PRO A 34 10.99 7.31 5.33
N SER A 35 10.45 7.58 4.14
CA SER A 35 11.19 7.65 2.88
C SER A 35 10.59 8.72 1.98
N VAL A 36 11.41 9.26 1.09
CA VAL A 36 10.95 10.20 0.06
C VAL A 36 11.59 9.77 -1.25
N THR A 37 10.77 9.68 -2.29
CA THR A 37 11.20 9.38 -3.66
C THR A 37 10.87 10.57 -4.56
N LEU A 38 11.77 10.92 -5.45
CA LEU A 38 11.49 11.84 -6.57
C LEU A 38 11.49 11.00 -7.85
N GLY A 39 10.36 10.95 -8.52
CA GLY A 39 10.15 10.22 -9.78
C GLY A 39 9.67 11.14 -10.89
N ASN A 40 9.55 10.58 -12.10
CA ASN A 40 8.99 11.25 -13.28
C ASN A 40 9.57 12.65 -13.53
N LEU A 41 10.83 12.89 -13.19
CA LEU A 41 11.48 14.18 -13.44
C LEU A 41 11.93 14.24 -14.89
N GLY A 42 11.28 15.08 -15.70
CA GLY A 42 11.64 15.21 -17.11
C GLY A 42 10.58 15.90 -17.95
N ILE A 43 10.76 15.83 -19.27
CA ILE A 43 9.79 16.36 -20.23
C ILE A 43 8.84 15.23 -20.62
N ASP A 44 7.55 15.41 -20.33
CA ASP A 44 6.47 14.62 -20.91
C ASP A 44 6.14 15.24 -22.26
N SER A 45 6.32 14.51 -23.36
CA SER A 45 6.08 14.99 -24.72
C SER A 45 4.60 14.98 -25.11
N ASN A 46 3.74 14.32 -24.34
CA ASN A 46 2.33 14.21 -24.64
C ASN A 46 1.46 14.09 -23.38
N VAL A 47 1.37 15.21 -22.65
CA VAL A 47 0.67 15.33 -21.37
C VAL A 47 -0.79 14.87 -21.43
N PHE A 48 -1.44 15.10 -22.57
CA PHE A 48 -2.84 14.74 -22.81
C PHE A 48 -3.01 13.42 -23.56
N ASN A 49 -1.94 12.76 -24.00
CA ASN A 49 -1.97 11.57 -24.86
C ASN A 49 -2.79 11.79 -26.16
N SER A 50 -2.67 12.98 -26.78
CA SER A 50 -3.34 13.34 -28.04
C SER A 50 -2.53 12.89 -29.26
N THR A 51 -3.18 12.42 -30.32
CA THR A 51 -2.55 12.01 -31.58
C THR A 51 -2.27 13.17 -32.53
N ASP A 52 -3.09 14.22 -32.48
CA ASP A 52 -3.08 15.28 -33.51
C ASP A 52 -2.19 16.45 -33.12
N GLU A 53 -2.21 16.83 -31.84
CA GLU A 53 -1.40 17.92 -31.29
C GLU A 53 -0.84 17.54 -29.91
N PRO A 54 0.22 16.71 -29.86
CA PRO A 54 0.86 16.36 -28.60
C PRO A 54 1.39 17.62 -27.91
N LYS A 55 1.11 17.73 -26.61
CA LYS A 55 1.51 18.89 -25.80
C LYS A 55 2.58 18.47 -24.80
N GLU A 56 3.70 19.18 -24.84
CA GLU A 56 4.84 18.92 -23.95
C GLU A 56 4.84 19.74 -22.66
N ASP A 57 5.31 19.14 -21.57
CA ASP A 57 5.55 19.84 -20.31
C ASP A 57 6.64 19.20 -19.44
N LEU A 58 7.22 20.00 -18.56
CA LEU A 58 8.09 19.51 -17.49
C LEU A 58 7.23 18.92 -16.37
N THR A 59 7.50 17.67 -16.03
CA THR A 59 6.84 16.92 -14.98
C THR A 59 7.82 16.49 -13.88
N ALA A 60 7.29 16.29 -12.68
CA ALA A 60 7.97 15.70 -11.54
C ALA A 60 6.94 15.07 -10.60
N THR A 61 7.32 14.03 -9.86
CA THR A 61 6.47 13.44 -8.83
C THR A 61 7.26 13.28 -7.54
N LEU A 62 6.82 13.95 -6.48
CA LEU A 62 7.38 13.79 -5.13
C LEU A 62 6.52 12.79 -4.35
N SER A 63 7.12 11.72 -3.87
CA SER A 63 6.45 10.60 -3.22
C SER A 63 7.00 10.34 -1.81
N PRO A 64 6.58 11.10 -0.78
CA PRO A 64 6.79 10.70 0.60
C PRO A 64 6.01 9.44 0.96
N ALA A 65 6.64 8.58 1.75
CA ALA A 65 6.04 7.41 2.34
C ALA A 65 6.51 7.22 3.79
N LEU A 66 5.69 6.50 4.57
CA LEU A 66 5.98 6.17 5.95
C LEU A 66 5.50 4.73 6.23
N ASP A 67 6.45 3.86 6.60
CA ASP A 67 6.17 2.55 7.17
C ASP A 67 6.22 2.67 8.70
N SER A 68 5.08 2.43 9.34
CA SER A 68 4.89 2.48 10.79
C SER A 68 4.62 1.08 11.32
N ARG A 69 5.35 0.68 12.35
CA ARG A 69 5.23 -0.62 12.98
C ARG A 69 5.07 -0.45 14.47
N PHE A 70 4.10 -1.14 15.04
CA PHE A 70 3.86 -1.15 16.46
C PHE A 70 3.82 -2.58 16.98
N ARG A 71 4.42 -2.80 18.15
CA ARG A 71 4.43 -4.10 18.82
C ARG A 71 4.24 -3.93 20.32
N ALA A 72 3.21 -4.58 20.83
CA ALA A 72 2.99 -4.71 22.28
C ALA A 72 2.51 -6.14 22.59
N GLY A 73 3.36 -6.92 23.28
CA GLY A 73 3.05 -8.30 23.64
C GLY A 73 2.77 -9.18 22.39
N PRO A 74 1.61 -9.85 22.31
CA PRO A 74 1.24 -10.66 21.14
C PRO A 74 0.73 -9.82 19.96
N THR A 75 0.47 -8.53 20.17
CA THR A 75 -0.13 -7.67 19.15
C THR A 75 0.94 -7.05 18.26
N ARG A 76 0.62 -6.97 16.96
CA ARG A 76 1.41 -6.25 15.97
C ARG A 76 0.47 -5.42 15.09
N LEU A 77 0.89 -4.20 14.81
CA LEU A 77 0.22 -3.32 13.85
C LEU A 77 1.25 -2.82 12.85
N THR A 78 0.95 -2.95 11.57
CA THR A 78 1.72 -2.38 10.47
C THR A 78 0.82 -1.40 9.74
N VAL A 79 1.30 -0.17 9.53
CA VAL A 79 0.61 0.85 8.75
C VAL A 79 1.58 1.41 7.73
N GLN A 80 1.17 1.45 6.47
CA GLN A 80 1.93 2.05 5.39
C GLN A 80 1.11 3.20 4.81
N SER A 81 1.71 4.39 4.73
CA SER A 81 1.06 5.55 4.13
C SER A 81 1.93 6.14 3.04
N THR A 82 1.32 6.52 1.93
CA THR A 82 1.97 7.17 0.78
C THR A 82 1.20 8.41 0.38
N ALA A 83 1.91 9.40 -0.16
CA ALA A 83 1.32 10.51 -0.87
C ALA A 83 2.18 10.84 -2.09
N ASP A 84 1.57 10.98 -3.26
CA ASP A 84 2.24 11.33 -4.51
C ASP A 84 1.78 12.72 -4.95
N PHE A 85 2.71 13.67 -4.96
CA PHE A 85 2.50 15.02 -5.43
C PHE A 85 2.94 15.10 -6.89
N VAL A 86 1.99 15.01 -7.80
CA VAL A 86 2.24 15.07 -9.24
C VAL A 86 2.24 16.53 -9.68
N TYR A 87 3.37 16.97 -10.23
CA TYR A 87 3.59 18.33 -10.67
C TYR A 87 3.75 18.40 -12.18
N PHE A 88 3.07 19.38 -12.78
CA PHE A 88 3.23 19.81 -14.16
C PHE A 88 3.50 21.32 -14.17
N ARG A 89 4.49 21.77 -14.94
CA ARG A 89 4.88 23.19 -14.96
C ARG A 89 3.84 24.07 -15.65
N ARG A 90 3.43 23.72 -16.86
CA ARG A 90 2.47 24.46 -17.70
C ARG A 90 1.02 24.01 -17.45
N TYR A 91 0.76 22.70 -17.34
CA TYR A 91 -0.62 22.18 -17.27
C TYR A 91 -1.08 21.89 -15.84
N GLN A 92 -1.56 22.91 -15.14
CA GLN A 92 -1.97 22.79 -13.73
C GLN A 92 -3.16 21.84 -13.51
N SER A 93 -4.03 21.67 -14.52
CA SER A 93 -5.16 20.73 -14.48
C SER A 93 -4.72 19.28 -14.30
N GLU A 94 -3.49 18.97 -14.70
CA GLU A 94 -2.91 17.64 -14.67
C GLU A 94 -2.18 17.35 -13.36
N ARG A 95 -2.07 18.34 -12.47
CA ARG A 95 -1.52 18.15 -11.12
C ARG A 95 -2.49 17.34 -10.27
N SER A 96 -1.95 16.44 -9.45
CA SER A 96 -2.75 15.62 -8.53
C SER A 96 -2.02 15.40 -7.21
N ILE A 97 -2.80 15.09 -6.18
CA ILE A 97 -2.30 14.53 -4.93
C ILE A 97 -2.98 13.18 -4.77
N ASP A 98 -2.22 12.13 -5.04
CA ASP A 98 -2.67 10.77 -4.82
C ASP A 98 -2.21 10.33 -3.44
N ARG A 99 -3.01 9.52 -2.76
CA ARG A 99 -2.69 9.07 -1.40
C ARG A 99 -3.15 7.65 -1.18
N GLY A 100 -2.38 6.91 -0.40
CA GLY A 100 -2.67 5.54 -0.05
C GLY A 100 -2.41 5.30 1.43
N ILE A 101 -3.29 4.54 2.07
CA ILE A 101 -3.08 4.01 3.40
C ILE A 101 -3.41 2.52 3.36
N PHE A 102 -2.49 1.71 3.87
CA PHE A 102 -2.70 0.30 4.16
C PHE A 102 -2.45 0.07 5.65
N GLY A 103 -3.26 -0.78 6.27
CA GLY A 103 -3.09 -1.17 7.67
C GLY A 103 -3.35 -2.65 7.85
N ARG A 104 -2.56 -3.30 8.68
CA ARG A 104 -2.73 -4.70 9.10
C ARG A 104 -2.50 -4.83 10.59
N TYR A 105 -3.46 -5.41 11.28
CA TYR A 105 -3.38 -5.75 12.70
C TYR A 105 -3.37 -7.27 12.88
N GLU A 106 -2.47 -7.76 13.72
CA GLU A 106 -2.31 -9.18 14.03
C GLU A 106 -2.32 -9.41 15.54
N TRP A 107 -2.97 -10.49 15.98
CA TRP A 107 -2.86 -10.99 17.34
C TRP A 107 -2.18 -12.36 17.33
N ARG A 108 -0.87 -12.40 17.60
CA ARG A 108 -0.06 -13.62 17.49
C ARG A 108 -0.10 -14.44 18.78
N MET A 109 -1.00 -15.42 18.85
CA MET A 109 -1.00 -16.44 19.92
C MET A 109 -0.04 -17.59 19.55
N ALA A 110 0.05 -18.61 20.41
CA ALA A 110 1.03 -19.70 20.23
C ALA A 110 0.91 -20.43 18.87
N ARG A 111 -0.31 -20.78 18.46
CA ARG A 111 -0.57 -21.49 17.19
C ARG A 111 -1.60 -20.81 16.29
N VAL A 112 -2.28 -19.77 16.77
CA VAL A 112 -3.37 -19.12 16.04
C VAL A 112 -3.07 -17.63 15.96
N THR A 113 -3.20 -17.04 14.78
CA THR A 113 -3.02 -15.61 14.56
C THR A 113 -4.22 -15.07 13.81
N PRO A 114 -5.22 -14.52 14.51
CA PRO A 114 -6.24 -13.71 13.89
C PRO A 114 -5.61 -12.41 13.39
N TRP A 115 -6.12 -11.93 12.26
CA TRP A 115 -5.68 -10.70 11.65
C TRP A 115 -6.80 -10.00 10.89
N VAL A 116 -6.64 -8.69 10.76
CA VAL A 116 -7.49 -7.84 9.93
C VAL A 116 -6.59 -6.88 9.18
N GLU A 117 -6.90 -6.63 7.92
CA GLU A 117 -6.24 -5.62 7.13
C GLU A 117 -7.23 -4.83 6.27
N GLY A 118 -6.77 -3.68 5.83
CA GLY A 118 -7.50 -2.89 4.87
C GLY A 118 -6.62 -1.85 4.22
N SER A 119 -7.08 -1.37 3.07
CA SER A 119 -6.48 -0.25 2.37
C SER A 119 -7.55 0.73 1.92
N ILE A 120 -7.15 1.99 1.87
CA ILE A 120 -7.88 3.07 1.23
C ILE A 120 -6.87 3.80 0.35
N SER A 121 -7.17 3.95 -0.93
CA SER A 121 -6.38 4.80 -1.81
C SER A 121 -7.28 5.75 -2.58
N HIS A 122 -6.76 6.94 -2.78
CA HIS A 122 -7.35 7.98 -3.60
C HIS A 122 -6.34 8.33 -4.68
N THR A 123 -6.66 8.00 -5.92
CA THR A 123 -5.79 8.27 -7.08
C THR A 123 -6.56 9.00 -8.17
N ARG A 124 -5.88 9.91 -8.86
CA ARG A 124 -6.36 10.65 -10.03
C ARG A 124 -5.49 10.36 -11.27
N GLN A 125 -4.56 9.40 -11.18
CA GLN A 125 -3.69 9.02 -12.29
C GLN A 125 -4.44 8.21 -13.35
N ARG A 126 -4.02 8.35 -14.62
CA ARG A 126 -4.58 7.60 -15.75
C ARG A 126 -4.28 6.11 -15.58
N SER A 127 -5.33 5.28 -15.57
CA SER A 127 -5.21 3.83 -15.56
C SER A 127 -5.20 3.30 -17.00
N GLY A 128 -4.02 3.32 -17.64
CA GLY A 128 -3.77 2.67 -18.94
C GLY A 128 -4.17 3.49 -20.18
N TYR A 129 -3.76 2.98 -21.35
CA TYR A 129 -3.92 3.63 -22.66
C TYR A 129 -5.37 3.66 -23.21
N GLU A 130 -6.31 3.02 -22.52
CA GLU A 130 -7.70 2.83 -22.99
C GLU A 130 -8.72 3.78 -22.33
N ILE A 131 -8.31 4.57 -21.32
CA ILE A 131 -9.20 5.45 -20.55
C ILE A 131 -8.67 6.89 -20.53
N ASP A 132 -9.32 7.76 -21.30
CA ASP A 132 -8.86 9.12 -21.61
C ASP A 132 -9.15 10.17 -20.50
N ALA A 133 -9.94 9.83 -19.48
CA ALA A 133 -10.31 10.75 -18.40
C ALA A 133 -9.56 10.45 -17.08
N ARG A 134 -8.89 11.48 -16.52
CA ARG A 134 -8.33 11.47 -15.16
C ARG A 134 -9.44 11.57 -14.11
N ALA A 135 -10.17 10.48 -13.91
CA ALA A 135 -11.20 10.38 -12.88
C ALA A 135 -10.58 10.06 -11.52
N SER A 136 -10.96 10.84 -10.50
CA SER A 136 -10.62 10.51 -9.11
C SER A 136 -11.29 9.19 -8.74
N ARG A 137 -10.54 8.27 -8.13
CA ARG A 137 -11.06 6.97 -7.69
C ARG A 137 -10.68 6.71 -6.25
N GLU A 138 -11.68 6.36 -5.46
CA GLU A 138 -11.48 5.83 -4.11
C GLU A 138 -11.58 4.30 -4.18
N LEU A 139 -10.45 3.62 -3.93
CA LEU A 139 -10.43 2.17 -3.77
C LEU A 139 -10.36 1.84 -2.29
N GLN A 140 -11.24 0.95 -1.86
CA GLN A 140 -11.25 0.44 -0.50
C GLN A 140 -11.24 -1.09 -0.52
N GLN A 141 -10.24 -1.68 0.15
CA GLN A 141 -10.17 -3.11 0.39
C GLN A 141 -10.22 -3.36 1.89
N ARG A 142 -10.91 -4.43 2.28
CA ARG A 142 -10.93 -4.93 3.66
C ARG A 142 -10.84 -6.45 3.64
N GLU A 143 -10.00 -7.00 4.50
CA GLU A 143 -9.85 -8.44 4.64
C GLU A 143 -9.68 -8.82 6.11
N ILE A 144 -10.33 -9.90 6.50
CA ILE A 144 -10.18 -10.50 7.83
C ILE A 144 -9.77 -11.95 7.65
N GLY A 145 -8.96 -12.47 8.54
CA GLY A 145 -8.54 -13.86 8.48
C GLY A 145 -7.91 -14.39 9.75
N VAL A 146 -7.61 -15.68 9.71
CA VAL A 146 -6.96 -16.40 10.79
C VAL A 146 -5.93 -17.35 10.18
N ASP A 147 -4.71 -17.30 10.73
CA ASP A 147 -3.65 -18.25 10.40
C ASP A 147 -3.49 -19.27 11.53
N VAL A 148 -3.39 -20.56 11.21
CA VAL A 148 -3.19 -21.65 12.16
C VAL A 148 -1.90 -22.40 11.84
N ALA A 149 -0.96 -22.43 12.79
CA ALA A 149 0.29 -23.17 12.71
C ALA A 149 0.07 -24.67 13.00
N VAL A 150 -0.12 -25.45 11.94
CA VAL A 150 -0.32 -26.91 12.00
C VAL A 150 0.98 -27.65 12.32
N ARG A 151 2.10 -27.21 11.75
CA ARG A 151 3.47 -27.68 12.05
C ARG A 151 4.40 -26.47 12.22
N PRO A 152 5.62 -26.61 12.77
CA PRO A 152 6.54 -25.47 12.94
C PRO A 152 6.80 -24.65 11.65
N LYS A 153 6.67 -25.28 10.48
CA LYS A 153 6.85 -24.65 9.16
C LYS A 153 5.59 -24.64 8.28
N THR A 154 4.45 -25.11 8.80
CA THR A 154 3.21 -25.22 8.03
C THR A 154 2.13 -24.38 8.69
N ARG A 155 1.59 -23.42 7.94
CA ARG A 155 0.44 -22.63 8.34
C ARG A 155 -0.71 -22.82 7.34
N VAL A 156 -1.92 -22.84 7.86
CA VAL A 156 -3.16 -22.83 7.09
C VAL A 156 -3.86 -21.51 7.37
N SER A 157 -4.31 -20.83 6.31
CA SER A 157 -4.96 -19.52 6.41
C SER A 157 -6.38 -19.60 5.88
N LEU A 158 -7.30 -18.98 6.61
CA LEU A 158 -8.69 -18.78 6.22
C LEU A 158 -8.98 -17.28 6.24
N SER A 159 -9.43 -16.71 5.13
CA SER A 159 -9.75 -15.29 5.06
C SER A 159 -10.97 -14.96 4.21
N ALA A 160 -11.59 -13.82 4.51
CA ALA A 160 -12.69 -13.25 3.77
C ALA A 160 -12.36 -11.81 3.36
N ARG A 161 -12.46 -11.52 2.06
CA ARG A 161 -12.11 -10.22 1.48
C ARG A 161 -13.29 -9.53 0.81
N ARG A 162 -13.33 -8.21 0.94
CA ARG A 162 -14.24 -7.30 0.25
C ARG A 162 -13.46 -6.16 -0.42
N HIS A 163 -13.85 -5.87 -1.66
CA HIS A 163 -13.36 -4.76 -2.45
C HIS A 163 -14.54 -3.88 -2.80
N ASP A 164 -14.42 -2.58 -2.52
CA ASP A 164 -15.39 -1.57 -2.91
C ASP A 164 -14.62 -0.49 -3.70
N ALA A 165 -15.12 -0.13 -4.88
CA ALA A 165 -14.60 0.99 -5.67
C ALA A 165 -15.71 2.02 -5.80
N ARG A 166 -15.51 3.21 -5.23
CA ARG A 166 -16.44 4.33 -5.39
C ARG A 166 -15.92 5.25 -6.48
N ARG A 167 -16.81 5.64 -7.40
CA ARG A 167 -16.57 6.62 -8.46
C ARG A 167 -16.95 8.01 -7.98
#